data_AF-A0A0F9XDE0-F1
#
_entry.id   AF-A0A0F9XDE0-F1
#
_cell.length_a   1.000
_cell.length_b   1.000
_cell.length_c   1.000
_cell.angle_alpha   90.00
_cell.angle_beta   90.00
_cell.angle_gamma   90.00
#
_symmetry.space_group_name_H-M   'P 1'
#
loop_
_entity.id
_entity.type
_entity.pdbx_description
1 polymer ?
#
loop_
_entity_poly.entity_id
_entity_poly.type
_entity_poly.pdbx_seq_one_letter_code
_entity_poly.pdbx_strand_id
1 'polypeptide(L)'
;MMWSFFEKVEGIDYVVCQVCGRRQKELGMHLTQIHHMTKDSYLKLHLGALIVSQNSHDKRSKANSGRERSPEWISKWLASMKGYKHSEETKRKIGRKSAGRKHSPETLHKMCEAQRKSCLERGLKLCPPKEDLYVSGLIEGEDYVVCRECDKRFQVLTGFHLKTHNITMAEYRRRYPNVSLFSRKICNKQSESQTGRYEDPEERRKLSESHRGVRPSLETLQKLSEINSGERNPNYGKKHSEETKCKMSESHKGIKKSAEARRKISGQNHYNWKGGSSFEPYSLKWTSDLKQSIRDRDNHVCQLCGKSAEKNGKNLDVHHIDEDKMNSNPSNLIAFCSSCHTSFNTRGRPQAFTPLLQAIAAGDQPGCMWKPLLGQKNADVLATMIEGICGQYEMVGV
;
A
#
# COMPACT_ATOMS: atom_id res chain seq x y z
N MET A 1 50.87 -63.48 3.23
CA MET A 1 50.33 -62.48 2.29
C MET A 1 48.83 -62.66 2.19
N MET A 2 48.05 -62.07 3.11
CA MET A 2 46.59 -62.00 2.98
C MET A 2 46.26 -60.81 2.08
N TRP A 3 45.97 -61.07 0.82
CA TRP A 3 45.29 -60.10 -0.03
C TRP A 3 43.86 -59.98 0.49
N SER A 4 43.59 -58.94 1.28
CA SER A 4 42.23 -58.57 1.66
C SER A 4 41.44 -58.27 0.39
N PHE A 5 40.61 -59.21 -0.03
CA PHE A 5 39.63 -59.04 -1.09
C PHE A 5 38.59 -58.02 -0.59
N PHE A 6 38.84 -56.73 -0.83
CA PHE A 6 37.86 -55.69 -0.53
C PHE A 6 36.65 -55.89 -1.45
N GLU A 7 35.57 -56.42 -0.91
CA GLU A 7 34.28 -56.46 -1.61
C GLU A 7 33.86 -55.03 -1.95
N LYS A 8 33.65 -54.78 -3.25
CA LYS A 8 33.17 -53.47 -3.71
C LYS A 8 31.74 -53.26 -3.25
N VAL A 9 31.47 -52.09 -2.68
CA VAL A 9 30.15 -51.76 -2.10
C VAL A 9 29.33 -50.94 -3.09
N GLU A 10 28.07 -51.33 -3.29
CA GLU A 10 27.11 -50.56 -4.08
C GLU A 10 26.82 -49.19 -3.43
N GLY A 11 26.74 -48.14 -4.24
CA GLY A 11 26.65 -46.74 -3.80
C GLY A 11 28.02 -46.09 -3.53
N ILE A 12 29.01 -46.84 -3.06
CA ILE A 12 30.35 -46.33 -2.74
C ILE A 12 31.30 -46.47 -3.93
N ASP A 13 31.46 -47.69 -4.45
CA ASP A 13 32.39 -48.02 -5.53
C ASP A 13 31.74 -48.00 -6.92
N TYR A 14 30.51 -48.48 -6.99
CA TYR A 14 29.70 -48.56 -8.20
C TYR A 14 28.23 -48.30 -7.87
N VAL A 15 27.44 -48.00 -8.90
CA VAL A 15 25.99 -47.89 -8.86
C VAL A 15 25.40 -48.89 -9.85
N VAL A 16 24.24 -49.44 -9.53
CA VAL A 16 23.55 -50.40 -10.39
C VAL A 16 22.45 -49.69 -11.18
N CYS A 17 22.41 -49.94 -12.49
CA CYS A 17 21.29 -49.52 -13.31
C CYS A 17 20.05 -50.34 -12.94
N GLN A 18 18.98 -49.68 -12.49
CA GLN A 18 17.73 -50.35 -12.11
C GLN A 18 16.94 -50.89 -13.31
N VAL A 19 17.32 -50.51 -14.54
CA VAL A 19 16.68 -50.98 -15.78
C VAL A 19 17.34 -52.26 -16.31
N CYS A 20 18.66 -52.41 -16.19
CA CYS A 20 19.38 -53.54 -16.78
C CYS A 20 20.37 -54.26 -15.85
N GLY A 21 20.45 -53.87 -14.57
CA GLY A 21 21.31 -54.50 -13.57
C GLY A 21 22.82 -54.26 -13.75
N ARG A 22 23.24 -53.48 -14.75
CA ARG A 22 24.67 -53.24 -14.99
C ARG A 22 25.29 -52.36 -13.90
N ARG A 23 26.43 -52.83 -13.36
CA ARG A 23 27.28 -52.07 -12.43
C ARG A 23 28.13 -51.07 -13.19
N GLN A 24 28.01 -49.79 -12.86
CA GLN A 24 28.77 -48.70 -13.46
C GLN A 24 29.28 -47.74 -12.39
N LYS A 25 30.34 -46.98 -12.69
CA LYS A 25 30.79 -45.90 -11.80
C LYS A 25 29.94 -44.63 -11.96
N GLU A 26 29.40 -44.41 -13.16
CA GLU A 26 28.47 -43.35 -13.52
C GLU A 26 27.48 -43.87 -14.55
N LEU A 27 26.17 -43.74 -14.27
CA LEU A 27 25.09 -44.20 -15.16
C LEU A 27 24.78 -43.21 -16.28
N GLY A 28 25.34 -42.00 -16.25
CA GLY A 28 24.98 -40.93 -17.20
C GLY A 28 25.06 -41.31 -18.67
N MET A 29 26.24 -41.75 -19.13
CA MET A 29 26.44 -42.19 -20.51
C MET A 29 25.73 -43.51 -20.80
N HIS A 30 25.66 -44.41 -19.81
CA HIS A 30 24.99 -45.69 -19.95
C HIS A 30 23.49 -45.51 -20.23
N LEU A 31 22.83 -44.62 -19.50
CA LEU A 31 21.41 -44.29 -19.68
C LEU A 31 21.12 -43.66 -21.04
N THR A 32 21.99 -42.79 -21.54
CA THR A 32 21.79 -42.17 -22.85
C THR A 32 22.09 -43.12 -24.01
N GLN A 33 23.13 -43.96 -23.89
CA GLN A 33 23.57 -44.84 -24.98
C GLN A 33 22.79 -46.14 -25.07
N ILE A 34 22.41 -46.74 -23.93
CA ILE A 34 21.75 -48.06 -23.90
C ILE A 34 20.23 -47.92 -23.74
N HIS A 35 19.77 -46.90 -23.02
CA HIS A 35 18.37 -46.74 -22.66
C HIS A 35 17.71 -45.50 -23.29
N HIS A 36 18.45 -44.73 -24.09
CA HIS A 36 17.99 -43.49 -24.75
C HIS A 36 17.21 -42.54 -23.82
N MET A 37 17.61 -42.47 -22.54
CA MET A 37 16.93 -41.69 -21.53
C MET A 37 17.88 -40.70 -20.85
N THR A 38 17.31 -39.59 -20.36
CA THR A 38 18.06 -38.59 -19.61
C THR A 38 18.18 -38.98 -18.13
N LYS A 39 19.20 -38.45 -17.45
CA LYS A 39 19.38 -38.62 -15.99
C LYS A 39 18.12 -38.21 -15.22
N ASP A 40 17.50 -37.10 -15.62
CA ASP A 40 16.31 -36.57 -14.96
C ASP A 40 15.08 -37.47 -15.15
N SER A 41 14.87 -38.00 -16.36
CA SER A 41 13.78 -38.96 -16.61
C SER A 41 13.98 -40.25 -15.81
N TYR A 42 15.21 -40.75 -15.73
CA TYR A 42 15.54 -41.92 -14.92
C TYR A 42 15.31 -41.69 -13.42
N LEU A 43 15.71 -40.54 -12.88
CA LEU A 43 15.51 -40.20 -11.46
C LEU A 43 14.04 -39.99 -11.08
N LYS A 44 13.20 -39.59 -12.04
CA LYS A 44 11.75 -39.52 -11.85
C LYS A 44 11.11 -40.91 -11.76
N LEU A 45 11.60 -41.87 -12.54
CA LEU A 45 11.12 -43.25 -12.53
C LEU A 45 11.67 -44.06 -11.35
N HIS A 46 12.90 -43.78 -10.94
CA HIS A 46 13.60 -44.48 -9.86
C HIS A 46 14.02 -43.49 -8.77
N LEU A 47 13.03 -43.06 -7.97
CA LEU A 47 13.26 -42.16 -6.84
C LEU A 47 14.29 -42.75 -5.86
N GLY A 48 15.33 -41.97 -5.57
CA GLY A 48 16.41 -42.36 -4.66
C GLY A 48 17.57 -43.12 -5.32
N ALA A 49 17.50 -43.42 -6.63
CA ALA A 49 18.60 -44.07 -7.32
C ALA A 49 19.83 -43.16 -7.44
N LEU A 50 21.03 -43.73 -7.21
CA LEU A 50 22.29 -43.03 -7.36
C LEU A 50 22.79 -43.10 -8.82
N ILE A 51 23.11 -41.95 -9.41
CA ILE A 51 23.64 -41.88 -10.78
C ILE A 51 25.16 -42.05 -10.83
N VAL A 52 25.86 -41.70 -9.76
CA VAL A 52 27.33 -41.71 -9.67
C VAL A 52 27.71 -42.33 -8.32
N SER A 53 28.76 -43.15 -8.30
CA SER A 53 29.28 -43.70 -7.04
C SER A 53 29.97 -42.63 -6.19
N GLN A 54 29.93 -42.78 -4.86
CA GLN A 54 30.51 -41.80 -3.93
C GLN A 54 32.00 -41.55 -4.21
N ASN A 55 32.77 -42.61 -4.47
CA ASN A 55 34.19 -42.50 -4.79
C ASN A 55 34.46 -41.69 -6.08
N SER A 56 33.58 -41.83 -7.08
CA SER A 56 33.68 -41.07 -8.33
C SER A 56 33.29 -39.60 -8.13
N HIS A 57 32.26 -39.36 -7.33
CA HIS A 57 31.83 -38.01 -6.94
C HIS A 57 32.94 -37.27 -6.18
N ASP A 58 33.55 -37.91 -5.18
CA ASP A 58 34.57 -37.31 -4.33
C ASP A 58 35.86 -37.01 -5.10
N LYS A 59 36.26 -37.88 -6.03
CA LYS A 59 37.40 -37.61 -6.93
C LYS A 59 37.17 -36.37 -7.78
N ARG A 60 35.98 -36.22 -8.36
CA ARG A 60 35.63 -35.04 -9.17
C ARG A 60 35.52 -33.77 -8.32
N SER A 61 34.99 -33.90 -7.10
CA SER A 61 34.91 -32.78 -6.14
C SER A 61 36.28 -32.27 -5.76
N LYS A 62 37.21 -33.17 -5.36
CA LYS A 62 38.61 -32.82 -5.02
C LYS A 62 39.37 -32.22 -6.20
N ALA A 63 39.13 -32.69 -7.42
CA ALA A 63 39.76 -32.13 -8.62
C ALA A 63 39.25 -30.71 -8.97
N ASN A 64 38.03 -30.37 -8.55
CA ASN A 64 37.43 -29.05 -8.81
C ASN A 64 37.64 -28.06 -7.64
N SER A 65 37.87 -28.55 -6.42
CA SER A 65 38.14 -27.69 -5.27
C SER A 65 39.45 -26.93 -5.48
N GLY A 66 39.39 -25.59 -5.43
CA GLY A 66 40.57 -24.72 -5.58
C GLY A 66 40.95 -24.40 -7.02
N ARG A 67 40.22 -24.89 -8.04
CA ARG A 67 40.50 -24.53 -9.44
C ARG A 67 40.06 -23.08 -9.71
N GLU A 68 41.03 -22.20 -9.98
CA GLU A 68 40.76 -20.85 -10.45
C GLU A 68 40.16 -20.86 -11.87
N ARG A 69 39.10 -20.08 -12.08
CA ARG A 69 38.46 -19.94 -13.39
C ARG A 69 39.18 -18.86 -14.19
N SER A 70 39.30 -19.04 -15.50
CA SER A 70 39.90 -18.02 -16.36
C SER A 70 39.06 -16.73 -16.34
N PRO A 71 39.69 -15.55 -16.49
CA PRO A 71 38.97 -14.28 -16.56
C PRO A 71 37.89 -14.26 -17.65
N GLU A 72 38.16 -14.88 -18.80
CA GLU A 72 37.21 -14.99 -19.91
C GLU A 72 35.96 -15.79 -19.52
N TRP A 73 36.14 -16.89 -18.78
CA TRP A 73 35.02 -17.70 -18.28
C TRP A 73 34.17 -16.91 -17.30
N ILE A 74 34.80 -16.17 -16.38
CA ILE A 74 34.12 -15.31 -15.39
C ILE A 74 33.30 -14.24 -16.12
N SER A 75 33.88 -13.58 -17.12
CA SER A 75 33.18 -12.57 -17.93
C SER A 75 31.95 -13.12 -18.65
N LYS A 76 32.06 -14.31 -19.28
CA LYS A 76 30.91 -14.97 -19.93
C LYS A 76 29.82 -15.34 -18.91
N TRP A 77 30.21 -15.85 -17.75
CA TRP A 77 29.26 -16.20 -16.69
C TRP A 77 28.55 -14.96 -16.14
N LEU A 78 29.27 -13.87 -15.85
CA LEU A 78 28.69 -12.61 -15.39
C LEU A 78 27.73 -12.02 -16.42
N ALA A 79 28.08 -12.05 -17.71
CA ALA A 79 27.20 -11.61 -18.79
C ALA A 79 25.88 -12.43 -18.84
N SER A 80 25.97 -13.75 -18.66
CA SER A 80 24.78 -14.62 -18.62
C SER A 80 23.87 -14.38 -17.41
N MET A 81 24.44 -13.92 -16.29
CA MET A 81 23.70 -13.64 -15.05
C MET A 81 23.10 -12.23 -15.02
N LYS A 82 23.54 -11.33 -15.90
CA LYS A 82 23.05 -9.95 -15.96
C LYS A 82 21.58 -9.93 -16.38
N GLY A 83 20.68 -9.67 -15.42
CA GLY A 83 19.24 -9.61 -15.64
C GLY A 83 18.49 -10.91 -15.33
N TYR A 84 19.19 -11.98 -14.94
CA TYR A 84 18.53 -13.22 -14.51
C TYR A 84 17.76 -12.99 -13.20
N LYS A 85 16.48 -13.35 -13.19
CA LYS A 85 15.62 -13.31 -12.01
C LYS A 85 15.11 -14.72 -11.73
N HIS A 86 15.29 -15.19 -10.49
CA HIS A 86 14.71 -16.46 -10.06
C HIS A 86 13.18 -16.43 -10.18
N SER A 87 12.59 -17.54 -10.63
CA SER A 87 11.14 -17.74 -10.59
C SER A 87 10.63 -17.76 -9.15
N GLU A 88 9.35 -17.44 -8.94
CA GLU A 88 8.72 -17.45 -7.60
C GLU A 88 8.81 -18.83 -6.93
N GLU A 89 8.70 -19.91 -7.71
CA GLU A 89 8.90 -21.27 -7.21
C GLU A 89 10.33 -21.50 -6.71
N THR A 90 11.32 -21.01 -7.44
CA THR A 90 12.74 -21.12 -7.06
C THR A 90 13.04 -20.32 -5.80
N LYS A 91 12.49 -19.09 -5.68
CA LYS A 91 12.58 -18.28 -4.46
C LYS A 91 11.98 -19.00 -3.25
N ARG A 92 10.82 -19.65 -3.41
CA ARG A 92 10.20 -20.47 -2.34
C ARG A 92 11.08 -21.63 -1.92
N LYS A 93 11.70 -22.35 -2.86
CA LYS A 93 12.61 -23.47 -2.55
C LYS A 93 13.85 -23.00 -1.78
N ILE A 94 14.45 -21.87 -2.18
CA ILE A 94 15.58 -21.25 -1.47
C ILE A 94 15.14 -20.84 -0.06
N GLY A 95 13.99 -20.18 0.06
CA GLY A 95 13.44 -19.76 1.36
C GLY A 95 13.23 -20.93 2.31
N ARG A 96 12.60 -22.02 1.87
CA ARG A 96 12.41 -23.24 2.68
C ARG A 96 13.73 -23.86 3.13
N LYS A 97 14.75 -23.89 2.26
CA LYS A 97 16.07 -24.45 2.59
C LYS A 97 16.88 -23.58 3.56
N SER A 98 16.68 -22.27 3.54
CA SER A 98 17.38 -21.30 4.39
C SER A 98 16.68 -21.03 5.72
N ALA A 99 15.37 -21.32 5.81
CA ALA A 99 14.60 -21.17 7.04
C ALA A 99 15.22 -21.97 8.19
N GLY A 100 15.54 -21.30 9.30
CA GLY A 100 16.11 -21.91 10.50
C GLY A 100 17.63 -22.11 10.51
N ARG A 101 18.34 -21.81 9.41
CA ARG A 101 19.82 -21.84 9.45
C ARG A 101 20.33 -20.68 10.30
N LYS A 102 21.02 -21.01 11.39
CA LYS A 102 21.82 -20.06 12.17
C LYS A 102 23.28 -20.19 11.74
N HIS A 103 23.98 -19.06 11.60
CA HIS A 103 25.42 -19.09 11.37
C HIS A 103 26.14 -19.66 12.59
N SER A 104 27.24 -20.40 12.36
CA SER A 104 28.09 -20.86 13.46
C SER A 104 28.75 -19.67 14.16
N PRO A 105 29.15 -19.79 15.45
CA PRO A 105 29.87 -18.74 16.16
C PRO A 105 31.12 -18.26 15.42
N GLU A 106 31.88 -19.19 14.82
CA GLU A 106 33.07 -18.90 14.02
C GLU A 106 32.74 -18.09 12.75
N THR A 107 31.63 -18.40 12.08
CA THR A 107 31.19 -17.66 10.88
C THR A 107 30.76 -16.24 11.26
N LEU A 108 30.04 -16.08 12.37
CA LEU A 108 29.65 -14.76 12.89
C LEU A 108 30.88 -13.91 13.24
N HIS A 109 31.91 -14.52 13.81
CA HIS A 109 33.18 -13.86 14.11
C HIS A 109 33.86 -13.34 12.83
N LYS A 110 34.03 -14.20 11.81
CA LYS A 110 34.60 -13.82 10.51
C LYS A 110 33.82 -12.69 9.83
N MET A 111 32.49 -12.74 9.88
CA MET A 111 31.63 -11.67 9.35
C MET A 111 31.84 -10.34 10.10
N CYS A 112 31.98 -10.39 11.43
CA CYS A 112 32.23 -9.21 12.26
C CYS A 112 33.61 -8.60 11.98
N GLU A 113 34.65 -9.42 11.86
CA GLU A 113 36.01 -8.96 11.52
C GLU A 113 36.07 -8.32 10.14
N ALA A 114 35.43 -8.92 9.12
CA ALA A 114 35.35 -8.36 7.79
C ALA A 114 34.65 -6.99 7.78
N GLN A 115 33.56 -6.85 8.55
CA GLN A 115 32.85 -5.58 8.68
C GLN A 115 33.69 -4.53 9.40
N ARG A 116 34.44 -4.92 10.45
CA ARG A 116 35.38 -4.06 11.17
C ARG A 116 36.48 -3.53 10.24
N LYS A 117 37.07 -4.41 9.43
CA LYS A 117 38.10 -4.04 8.44
C LYS A 117 37.57 -3.06 7.40
N SER A 118 36.37 -3.31 6.88
CA SER A 118 35.72 -2.39 5.91
C SER A 118 35.40 -1.01 6.52
N CYS A 119 34.98 -0.95 7.79
CA CYS A 119 34.76 0.33 8.47
C CYS A 119 36.05 1.14 8.63
N LEU A 120 37.17 0.47 8.97
CA LEU A 120 38.48 1.10 9.08
C LEU A 120 38.98 1.64 7.73
N GLU A 121 38.88 0.85 6.66
CA GLU A 121 39.26 1.26 5.29
C GLU A 121 38.44 2.48 4.82
N ARG A 122 37.22 2.65 5.34
CA ARG A 122 36.32 3.77 5.01
C ARG A 122 36.46 4.96 5.98
N GLY A 123 37.43 4.94 6.89
CA GLY A 123 37.64 6.00 7.88
C GLY A 123 36.51 6.17 8.90
N LEU A 124 35.64 5.16 9.05
CA LEU A 124 34.51 5.20 9.98
C LEU A 124 34.97 4.75 11.38
N LYS A 125 34.57 5.50 12.42
CA LYS A 125 34.84 5.12 13.81
C LYS A 125 34.20 3.77 14.12
N LEU A 126 35.01 2.83 14.61
CA LEU A 126 34.55 1.52 15.06
C LEU A 126 33.57 1.67 16.23
N CYS A 127 32.50 0.87 16.23
CA CYS A 127 31.66 0.74 17.41
C CYS A 127 32.50 0.11 18.54
N PRO A 128 32.56 0.72 19.74
CA PRO A 128 33.31 0.14 20.84
C PRO A 128 32.73 -1.25 21.21
N PRO A 129 33.57 -2.19 21.66
CA PRO A 129 33.10 -3.49 22.15
C PRO A 129 32.07 -3.30 23.25
N LYS A 130 31.06 -4.18 23.29
CA LYS A 130 30.03 -4.19 24.35
C LYS A 130 30.59 -4.79 25.64
N GLU A 131 31.60 -4.17 26.22
CA GLU A 131 32.18 -4.58 27.50
C GLU A 131 32.15 -3.36 28.45
N ASP A 132 31.25 -3.48 29.43
CA ASP A 132 31.16 -2.77 30.72
C ASP A 132 31.29 -1.24 30.77
N LEU A 133 30.13 -0.58 30.75
CA LEU A 133 29.91 0.84 31.10
C LEU A 133 30.01 1.10 32.62
N TYR A 134 31.09 0.65 33.28
CA TYR A 134 31.41 0.99 34.66
C TYR A 134 32.44 2.12 34.72
N VAL A 135 32.06 3.28 34.20
CA VAL A 135 32.81 4.53 34.41
C VAL A 135 32.07 5.32 35.48
N SER A 136 32.74 5.63 36.60
CA SER A 136 32.22 6.49 37.65
C SER A 136 31.94 7.89 37.10
N GLY A 137 30.70 8.39 37.24
CA GLY A 137 30.31 9.75 36.81
C GLY A 137 29.23 9.85 35.74
N LEU A 138 28.69 8.73 35.23
CA LEU A 138 27.57 8.76 34.28
C LEU A 138 26.22 8.98 34.99
N ILE A 139 25.35 9.79 34.39
CA ILE A 139 24.02 10.14 34.93
C ILE A 139 22.92 9.36 34.20
N GLU A 140 22.03 8.70 34.95
CA GLU A 140 20.84 8.04 34.40
C GLU A 140 19.89 9.08 33.77
N GLY A 141 19.46 8.84 32.53
CA GLY A 141 18.64 9.73 31.71
C GLY A 141 19.45 10.63 30.76
N GLU A 142 20.67 11.02 31.14
CA GLU A 142 21.56 11.85 30.30
C GLU A 142 22.50 11.00 29.44
N ASP A 143 23.23 10.08 30.08
CA ASP A 143 24.26 9.26 29.46
C ASP A 143 23.76 7.86 29.10
N TYR A 144 22.97 7.27 29.99
CA TYR A 144 22.40 5.93 29.84
C TYR A 144 20.99 5.87 30.41
N VAL A 145 20.24 4.86 30.00
CA VAL A 145 18.93 4.48 30.53
C VAL A 145 19.02 3.08 31.12
N VAL A 146 18.24 2.82 32.17
CA VAL A 146 18.23 1.52 32.85
C VAL A 146 16.96 0.76 32.49
N CYS A 147 17.11 -0.53 32.15
CA CYS A 147 15.97 -1.42 31.99
C CYS A 147 15.38 -1.76 33.37
N ARG A 148 14.12 -1.44 33.61
CA ARG A 148 13.46 -1.71 34.91
C ARG A 148 13.13 -3.19 35.16
N GLU A 149 13.32 -4.05 34.16
CA GLU A 149 13.11 -5.50 34.26
C GLU A 149 14.40 -6.27 34.60
N CYS A 150 15.59 -5.66 34.43
CA CYS A 150 16.86 -6.35 34.70
C CYS A 150 18.04 -5.47 35.15
N ASP A 151 17.79 -4.19 35.41
CA ASP A 151 18.75 -3.19 35.87
C ASP A 151 20.01 -3.00 35.00
N LYS A 152 19.96 -3.49 33.75
CA LYS A 152 21.05 -3.29 32.78
C LYS A 152 20.98 -1.89 32.19
N ARG A 153 22.15 -1.28 32.04
CA ARG A 153 22.35 0.07 31.47
C ARG A 153 22.50 0.02 29.95
N PHE A 154 21.85 0.93 29.25
CA PHE A 154 21.90 1.06 27.80
C PHE A 154 21.97 2.54 27.39
N GLN A 155 22.61 2.86 26.27
CA GLN A 155 22.44 4.20 25.67
C GLN A 155 21.06 4.36 25.01
N VAL A 156 20.53 3.25 24.47
CA VAL A 156 19.19 3.16 23.90
C VAL A 156 18.58 1.82 24.29
N LEU A 157 17.42 1.86 24.97
CA LEU A 157 16.64 0.68 25.27
C LEU A 157 15.85 0.28 24.01
N THR A 158 16.38 -0.71 23.29
CA THR A 158 15.77 -1.18 22.04
C THR A 158 14.80 -2.33 22.28
N GLY A 159 13.85 -2.51 21.36
CA GLY A 159 12.94 -3.66 21.40
C GLY A 159 13.65 -5.01 21.28
N PHE A 160 14.90 -5.05 20.81
CA PHE A 160 15.69 -6.28 20.79
C PHE A 160 16.06 -6.74 22.21
N HIS A 161 16.39 -5.80 23.10
CA HIS A 161 16.64 -6.13 24.50
C HIS A 161 15.34 -6.52 25.21
N LEU A 162 14.24 -5.77 25.03
CA LEU A 162 12.97 -6.11 25.70
C LEU A 162 12.42 -7.50 25.33
N LYS A 163 12.78 -8.04 24.15
CA LYS A 163 12.48 -9.42 23.78
C LYS A 163 13.12 -10.46 24.71
N THR A 164 14.25 -10.16 25.37
CA THR A 164 14.81 -11.07 26.37
C THR A 164 13.93 -11.19 27.61
N HIS A 165 13.03 -10.22 27.81
CA HIS A 165 12.02 -10.21 28.87
C HIS A 165 10.63 -10.59 28.35
N ASN A 166 10.52 -10.99 27.07
CA ASN A 166 9.25 -11.28 26.41
C ASN A 166 8.22 -10.14 26.47
N ILE A 167 8.70 -8.88 26.51
CA ILE A 167 7.85 -7.67 26.58
C ILE A 167 8.02 -6.87 25.29
N THR A 168 6.92 -6.29 24.79
CA THR A 168 6.95 -5.39 23.64
C THR A 168 7.29 -3.95 24.04
N MET A 169 7.85 -3.14 23.14
CA MET A 169 8.12 -1.71 23.42
C MET A 169 6.86 -0.94 23.87
N ALA A 170 5.70 -1.25 23.28
CA ALA A 170 4.43 -0.62 23.63
C ALA A 170 3.97 -1.02 25.03
N GLU A 171 4.20 -2.27 25.42
CA GLU A 171 3.85 -2.77 26.76
C GLU A 171 4.80 -2.26 27.84
N TYR A 172 6.10 -2.19 27.54
CA TYR A 172 7.08 -1.59 28.43
C TYR A 172 6.79 -0.11 28.69
N ARG A 173 6.39 0.66 27.66
CA ARG A 173 5.97 2.07 27.81
C ARG A 173 4.71 2.23 28.67
N ARG A 174 3.77 1.28 28.59
CA ARG A 174 2.57 1.30 29.44
C ARG A 174 2.89 0.98 30.89
N ARG A 175 3.81 0.05 31.12
CA ARG A 175 4.23 -0.37 32.47
C ARG A 175 5.11 0.67 33.16
N TYR A 176 5.98 1.35 32.39
CA TYR A 176 6.90 2.37 32.89
C TYR A 176 6.79 3.68 32.09
N PRO A 177 5.71 4.45 32.27
CA PRO A 177 5.43 5.65 31.48
C PRO A 177 6.47 6.77 31.68
N ASN A 178 7.11 6.81 32.85
CA ASN A 178 8.09 7.84 33.21
C ASN A 178 9.53 7.47 32.85
N VAL A 179 9.77 6.29 32.27
CA VAL A 179 11.12 5.82 31.94
C VAL A 179 11.44 6.15 30.49
N SER A 180 12.43 7.03 30.29
CA SER A 180 12.95 7.31 28.96
C SER A 180 13.63 6.08 28.36
N LEU A 181 13.37 5.82 27.08
CA LEU A 181 14.01 4.74 26.33
C LEU A 181 15.32 5.16 25.67
N PHE A 182 15.61 6.46 25.67
CA PHE A 182 16.78 7.06 25.05
C PHE A 182 17.49 7.93 26.08
N SER A 183 18.82 7.88 26.08
CA SER A 183 19.59 8.89 26.79
C SER A 183 19.48 10.24 26.08
N ARG A 184 19.47 11.34 26.84
CA ARG A 184 19.32 12.69 26.28
C ARG A 184 20.42 13.02 25.28
N LYS A 185 21.66 12.55 25.50
CA LYS A 185 22.77 12.70 24.53
C LYS A 185 22.47 12.08 23.17
N ILE A 186 21.85 10.89 23.12
CA ILE A 186 21.49 10.25 21.85
C ILE A 186 20.31 10.98 21.20
N CYS A 187 19.33 11.43 21.98
CA CYS A 187 18.21 12.20 21.48
C CYS A 187 18.66 13.50 20.80
N ASN A 188 19.56 14.26 21.45
CA ASN A 188 20.10 15.51 20.91
C ASN A 188 20.91 15.26 19.63
N LYS A 189 21.79 14.25 19.63
CA LYS A 189 22.58 13.89 18.44
C LYS A 189 21.70 13.48 17.25
N GLN A 190 20.60 12.75 17.49
CA GLN A 190 19.64 12.42 16.43
C GLN A 190 18.91 13.67 15.93
N SER A 191 18.49 14.56 16.83
CA SER A 191 17.85 15.82 16.48
C SER A 191 18.76 16.72 15.62
N GLU A 192 19.99 16.96 16.07
CA GLU A 192 21.00 17.77 15.37
C GLU A 192 21.32 17.24 13.96
N SER A 193 21.40 15.91 13.81
CA SER A 193 21.63 15.28 12.51
C SER A 193 20.46 15.46 11.53
N GLN A 194 19.24 15.64 12.04
CA GLN A 194 18.04 15.82 11.21
C GLN A 194 17.80 17.29 10.88
N THR A 195 18.07 18.21 11.81
CA THR A 195 17.89 19.66 11.57
C THR A 195 18.80 20.18 10.46
N GLY A 196 20.08 19.78 10.43
CA GLY A 196 21.03 20.22 9.39
C GLY A 196 20.71 19.71 7.98
N ARG A 197 20.08 18.53 7.85
CA ARG A 197 19.80 17.87 6.55
C ARG A 197 18.75 18.60 5.70
N TYR A 198 17.89 19.40 6.32
CA TYR A 198 16.83 20.12 5.62
C TYR A 198 17.10 21.61 5.47
N GLU A 199 18.13 22.15 6.12
CA GLU A 199 18.47 23.57 6.10
C GLU A 199 19.34 23.95 4.89
N ASP A 200 20.17 23.03 4.36
CA ASP A 200 20.96 23.28 3.15
C ASP A 200 20.04 23.42 1.90
N PRO A 201 19.94 24.62 1.30
CA PRO A 201 19.11 24.84 0.13
C PRO A 201 19.55 24.00 -1.07
N GLU A 202 20.83 23.64 -1.16
CA GLU A 202 21.36 22.89 -2.30
C GLU A 202 20.98 21.40 -2.24
N GLU A 203 21.05 20.76 -1.06
CA GLU A 203 20.56 19.39 -0.88
C GLU A 203 19.05 19.29 -1.10
N ARG A 204 18.29 20.28 -0.64
CA ARG A 204 16.84 20.38 -0.90
C ARG A 204 16.54 20.49 -2.40
N ARG A 205 17.33 21.28 -3.13
CA ARG A 205 17.22 21.40 -4.59
C ARG A 205 17.54 20.07 -5.28
N LYS A 206 18.65 19.40 -4.93
CA LYS A 206 19.05 18.10 -5.51
C LYS A 206 17.98 17.03 -5.30
N LEU A 207 17.40 16.96 -4.09
CA LEU A 207 16.30 16.04 -3.81
C LEU A 207 15.06 16.36 -4.65
N SER A 208 14.68 17.64 -4.75
CA SER A 208 13.55 18.07 -5.57
C SER A 208 13.75 17.76 -7.06
N GLU A 209 14.96 17.95 -7.58
CA GLU A 209 15.32 17.65 -8.96
C GLU A 209 15.30 16.15 -9.24
N SER A 210 15.79 15.33 -8.31
CA SER A 210 15.78 13.87 -8.45
C SER A 210 14.37 13.27 -8.55
N HIS A 211 13.38 13.89 -7.89
CA HIS A 211 11.99 13.47 -7.94
C HIS A 211 11.18 14.15 -9.06
N ARG A 212 11.76 15.14 -9.75
CA ARG A 212 11.06 15.89 -10.80
C ARG A 212 10.87 14.99 -12.01
N GLY A 213 9.61 14.78 -12.41
CA GLY A 213 9.27 13.99 -13.61
C GLY A 213 9.27 12.48 -13.41
N VAL A 214 9.68 11.97 -12.23
CA VAL A 214 9.55 10.55 -11.89
C VAL A 214 8.07 10.24 -11.68
N ARG A 215 7.42 9.70 -12.71
CA ARG A 215 6.05 9.20 -12.62
C ARG A 215 6.08 7.70 -12.31
N PRO A 216 5.40 7.25 -11.24
CA PRO A 216 5.23 5.83 -10.99
C PRO A 216 4.59 5.13 -12.19
N SER A 217 4.99 3.87 -12.45
CA SER A 217 4.38 3.07 -13.52
C SER A 217 2.88 2.88 -13.26
N LEU A 218 2.12 2.59 -14.33
CA LEU A 218 0.69 2.29 -14.21
C LEU A 218 0.42 1.14 -13.22
N GLU A 219 1.26 0.11 -13.24
CA GLU A 219 1.20 -1.01 -12.29
C GLU A 219 1.42 -0.55 -10.83
N THR A 220 2.34 0.39 -10.62
CA THR A 220 2.59 0.96 -9.29
C THR A 220 1.42 1.81 -8.83
N LEU A 221 0.82 2.60 -9.72
CA LEU A 221 -0.38 3.39 -9.43
C LEU A 221 -1.57 2.51 -9.07
N GLN A 222 -1.75 1.40 -9.78
CA GLN A 222 -2.82 0.44 -9.52
C GLN A 222 -2.66 -0.19 -8.13
N LYS A 223 -1.46 -0.65 -7.77
CA LYS A 223 -1.15 -1.19 -6.44
C LYS A 223 -1.38 -0.15 -5.33
N LEU A 224 -0.96 1.09 -5.54
CA LEU A 224 -1.20 2.18 -4.59
C LEU A 224 -2.70 2.49 -4.44
N SER A 225 -3.46 2.43 -5.54
CA SER A 225 -4.92 2.60 -5.52
C SER A 225 -5.60 1.49 -4.70
N GLU A 226 -5.22 0.24 -4.93
CA GLU A 226 -5.77 -0.93 -4.21
C GLU A 226 -5.50 -0.89 -2.70
N ILE A 227 -4.32 -0.41 -2.28
CA ILE A 227 -3.97 -0.27 -0.86
C ILE A 227 -4.72 0.90 -0.20
N ASN A 228 -4.90 2.00 -0.94
CA ASN A 228 -5.49 3.22 -0.42
C ASN A 228 -7.01 3.30 -0.58
N SER A 229 -7.65 2.29 -1.18
CA SER A 229 -9.09 2.22 -1.38
C SER A 229 -9.73 1.10 -0.54
N GLY A 230 -11.02 1.28 -0.26
CA GLY A 230 -11.82 0.31 0.49
C GLY A 230 -11.30 0.02 1.88
N GLU A 231 -11.70 -1.12 2.43
CA GLU A 231 -11.42 -1.56 3.80
C GLU A 231 -9.94 -1.78 4.10
N ARG A 232 -9.08 -1.91 3.08
CA ARG A 232 -7.63 -2.06 3.24
C ARG A 232 -6.93 -0.75 3.61
N ASN A 233 -7.57 0.40 3.37
CA ASN A 233 -7.04 1.68 3.81
C ASN A 233 -7.10 1.76 5.35
N PRO A 234 -5.98 2.01 6.06
CA PRO A 234 -5.97 2.13 7.54
C PRO A 234 -6.91 3.19 8.10
N ASN A 235 -7.34 4.14 7.27
CA ASN A 235 -8.29 5.20 7.59
C ASN A 235 -9.70 4.95 7.07
N TYR A 236 -9.99 3.79 6.47
CA TYR A 236 -11.34 3.45 6.03
C TYR A 236 -12.31 3.43 7.20
N GLY A 237 -13.47 4.10 7.04
CA GLY A 237 -14.50 4.22 8.07
C GLY A 237 -14.13 5.13 9.26
N LYS A 238 -12.89 5.60 9.38
CA LYS A 238 -12.47 6.50 10.47
C LYS A 238 -12.88 7.94 10.15
N LYS A 239 -13.52 8.61 11.11
CA LYS A 239 -13.82 10.04 11.03
C LYS A 239 -12.72 10.82 11.75
N HIS A 240 -12.27 11.93 11.16
CA HIS A 240 -11.39 12.86 11.86
C HIS A 240 -12.09 13.45 13.09
N SER A 241 -11.32 13.69 14.17
CA SER A 241 -11.83 14.42 15.34
C SER A 241 -12.18 15.86 14.96
N GLU A 242 -13.10 16.47 15.72
CA GLU A 242 -13.49 17.87 15.49
C GLU A 242 -12.30 18.83 15.62
N GLU A 243 -11.40 18.58 16.57
CA GLU A 243 -10.15 19.34 16.72
C GLU A 243 -9.27 19.25 15.46
N THR A 244 -9.14 18.05 14.87
CA THR A 244 -8.36 17.85 13.64
C THR A 244 -9.00 18.58 12.46
N LYS A 245 -10.33 18.51 12.32
CA LYS A 245 -11.06 19.24 11.28
C LYS A 245 -10.89 20.75 11.43
N CYS A 246 -10.91 21.25 12.65
CA CYS A 246 -10.69 22.66 12.96
C CYS A 246 -9.30 23.10 12.51
N LYS A 247 -8.24 22.40 12.93
CA LYS A 247 -6.85 22.69 12.51
C LYS A 247 -6.66 22.66 10.99
N MET A 248 -7.24 21.67 10.31
CA MET A 248 -7.23 21.62 8.85
C MET A 248 -7.95 22.83 8.24
N SER A 249 -9.12 23.20 8.76
CA SER A 249 -9.88 24.37 8.29
C SER A 249 -9.14 25.69 8.51
N GLU A 250 -8.53 25.88 9.68
CA GLU A 250 -7.73 27.06 10.00
C GLU A 250 -6.52 27.19 9.07
N SER A 251 -5.81 26.09 8.82
CA SER A 251 -4.65 26.08 7.92
C SER A 251 -5.01 26.49 6.49
N HIS A 252 -6.24 26.20 6.04
CA HIS A 252 -6.72 26.58 4.71
C HIS A 252 -7.34 27.98 4.66
N LYS A 253 -7.62 28.60 5.81
CA LYS A 253 -8.28 29.91 5.88
C LYS A 253 -7.34 30.98 5.33
N GLY A 254 -7.81 31.74 4.34
CA GLY A 254 -7.04 32.82 3.72
C GLY A 254 -6.06 32.40 2.62
N ILE A 255 -5.83 31.10 2.40
CA ILE A 255 -4.99 30.64 1.28
C ILE A 255 -5.74 30.82 -0.05
N LYS A 256 -5.43 31.90 -0.77
CA LYS A 256 -5.90 32.12 -2.14
C LYS A 256 -5.06 31.29 -3.11
N LYS A 257 -5.70 30.33 -3.80
CA LYS A 257 -5.06 29.59 -4.91
C LYS A 257 -4.64 30.56 -6.02
N SER A 258 -3.49 30.31 -6.64
CA SER A 258 -3.04 31.07 -7.81
C SER A 258 -4.04 30.99 -8.96
N ALA A 259 -4.04 31.97 -9.85
CA ALA A 259 -4.93 31.99 -11.01
C ALA A 259 -4.79 30.73 -11.88
N GLU A 260 -3.55 30.24 -12.06
CA GLU A 260 -3.26 29.00 -12.78
C GLU A 260 -3.85 27.77 -12.08
N ALA A 261 -3.66 27.65 -10.76
CA ALA A 261 -4.22 26.54 -9.99
C ALA A 261 -5.76 26.55 -10.03
N ARG A 262 -6.38 27.74 -10.00
CA ARG A 262 -7.84 27.89 -10.17
C ARG A 262 -8.28 27.43 -11.56
N ARG A 263 -7.56 27.79 -12.63
CA ARG A 263 -7.86 27.33 -14.00
C ARG A 263 -7.80 25.81 -14.17
N LYS A 264 -6.85 25.13 -13.52
CA LYS A 264 -6.72 23.66 -13.62
C LYS A 264 -7.88 22.91 -12.96
N ILE A 265 -8.54 23.52 -11.97
CA ILE A 265 -9.65 22.93 -11.22
C ILE A 265 -11.02 23.54 -11.58
N SER A 266 -11.11 24.36 -12.62
CA SER A 266 -12.36 24.97 -13.08
C SER A 266 -12.47 24.95 -14.61
N GLY A 267 -13.66 25.28 -15.13
CA GLY A 267 -13.92 25.26 -16.57
C GLY A 267 -13.89 23.85 -17.17
N GLN A 268 -13.49 23.74 -18.44
CA GLN A 268 -13.59 22.52 -19.25
C GLN A 268 -12.89 21.28 -18.68
N ASN A 269 -11.84 21.46 -17.89
CA ASN A 269 -11.08 20.36 -17.28
C ASN A 269 -11.75 19.79 -16.02
N HIS A 270 -12.79 20.45 -15.50
CA HIS A 270 -13.50 19.96 -14.32
C HIS A 270 -14.51 18.87 -14.72
N TYR A 271 -14.54 17.75 -13.99
CA TYR A 271 -15.42 16.61 -14.31
C TYR A 271 -16.92 16.95 -14.30
N ASN A 272 -17.35 17.97 -13.54
CA ASN A 272 -18.74 18.46 -13.57
C ASN A 272 -18.99 19.55 -14.63
N TRP A 273 -18.04 19.90 -15.48
CA TRP A 273 -18.26 20.90 -16.52
C TRP A 273 -19.27 20.40 -17.57
N LYS A 274 -20.37 21.13 -17.77
CA LYS A 274 -21.44 20.79 -18.71
C LYS A 274 -21.48 21.81 -19.86
N GLY A 275 -20.39 21.95 -20.61
CA GLY A 275 -20.35 22.78 -21.82
C GLY A 275 -20.55 24.29 -21.63
N GLY A 276 -20.57 24.79 -20.39
CA GLY A 276 -20.90 26.18 -20.11
C GLY A 276 -22.39 26.45 -20.00
N SER A 277 -23.21 25.41 -19.78
CA SER A 277 -24.65 25.52 -19.50
C SER A 277 -25.01 26.61 -18.49
N SER A 278 -24.15 26.94 -17.51
CA SER A 278 -24.39 28.08 -16.61
C SER A 278 -24.53 29.43 -17.31
N PHE A 279 -23.85 29.62 -18.45
CA PHE A 279 -23.86 30.85 -19.26
C PHE A 279 -25.06 30.95 -20.21
N GLU A 280 -25.81 29.85 -20.40
CA GLU A 280 -27.01 29.88 -21.24
C GLU A 280 -28.10 30.76 -20.63
N PRO A 281 -28.79 31.56 -21.45
CA PRO A 281 -29.86 32.43 -21.01
C PRO A 281 -31.02 31.61 -20.44
N TYR A 282 -31.72 32.18 -19.47
CA TYR A 282 -33.00 31.65 -19.00
C TYR A 282 -34.13 32.18 -19.87
N SER A 283 -35.28 31.51 -19.84
CA SER A 283 -36.49 32.04 -20.46
C SER A 283 -36.88 33.41 -19.87
N LEU A 284 -37.58 34.24 -20.66
CA LEU A 284 -38.15 35.51 -20.17
C LEU A 284 -39.16 35.32 -19.02
N LYS A 285 -39.72 34.10 -18.89
CA LYS A 285 -40.68 33.75 -17.83
C LYS A 285 -39.98 33.43 -16.51
N TRP A 286 -38.65 33.33 -16.47
CA TRP A 286 -37.85 33.03 -15.28
C TRP A 286 -37.74 34.23 -14.32
N THR A 287 -38.87 34.71 -13.82
CA THR A 287 -38.98 35.90 -12.97
C THR A 287 -38.79 35.60 -11.48
N SER A 288 -38.64 36.65 -10.67
CA SER A 288 -38.69 36.55 -9.20
C SER A 288 -40.00 35.94 -8.72
N ASP A 289 -41.10 36.34 -9.37
CA ASP A 289 -42.47 36.01 -8.95
C ASP A 289 -42.77 34.54 -9.23
N LEU A 290 -42.31 34.02 -10.37
CA LEU A 290 -42.37 32.58 -10.65
C LEU A 290 -41.58 31.79 -9.60
N LYS A 291 -40.37 32.24 -9.25
CA LYS A 291 -39.58 31.53 -8.22
C LYS A 291 -40.27 31.58 -6.86
N GLN A 292 -40.96 32.68 -6.55
CA GLN A 292 -41.69 32.83 -5.31
C GLN A 292 -42.92 31.91 -5.28
N SER A 293 -43.71 31.85 -6.36
CA SER A 293 -44.87 30.96 -6.44
C SER A 293 -44.52 29.49 -6.29
N ILE A 294 -43.36 29.05 -6.83
CA ILE A 294 -42.86 27.69 -6.61
C ILE A 294 -42.48 27.44 -5.15
N ARG A 295 -41.85 28.41 -4.47
CA ARG A 295 -41.54 28.28 -3.03
C ARG A 295 -42.79 28.24 -2.18
N ASP A 296 -43.80 29.04 -2.51
CA ASP A 296 -45.07 29.09 -1.80
C ASP A 296 -45.84 27.77 -1.99
N ARG A 297 -45.89 27.22 -3.22
CA ARG A 297 -46.42 25.88 -3.51
C ARG A 297 -45.72 24.81 -2.68
N ASP A 298 -44.40 24.89 -2.63
CA ASP A 298 -43.54 23.92 -1.94
C ASP A 298 -43.44 24.20 -0.42
N ASN A 299 -44.33 25.06 0.12
CA ASN A 299 -44.42 25.43 1.54
C ASN A 299 -43.08 25.84 2.18
N HIS A 300 -42.21 26.50 1.40
CA HIS A 300 -40.87 26.92 1.82
C HIS A 300 -39.99 25.79 2.40
N VAL A 301 -40.29 24.54 2.03
CA VAL A 301 -39.54 23.36 2.42
C VAL A 301 -38.92 22.68 1.21
N CYS A 302 -37.69 22.19 1.38
CA CYS A 302 -37.01 21.46 0.33
C CYS A 302 -37.77 20.16 0.04
N GLN A 303 -38.28 20.02 -1.18
CA GLN A 303 -39.12 18.90 -1.61
C GLN A 303 -38.41 17.54 -1.60
N LEU A 304 -37.09 17.55 -1.41
CA LEU A 304 -36.30 16.34 -1.34
C LEU A 304 -35.95 15.90 0.09
N CYS A 305 -35.61 16.85 0.97
CA CYS A 305 -35.07 16.55 2.29
C CYS A 305 -35.84 17.16 3.47
N GLY A 306 -36.90 17.93 3.20
CA GLY A 306 -37.75 18.56 4.22
C GLY A 306 -37.08 19.73 4.96
N LYS A 307 -35.89 20.17 4.54
CA LYS A 307 -35.22 21.32 5.17
C LYS A 307 -35.95 22.61 4.81
N SER A 308 -36.38 23.37 5.82
CA SER A 308 -36.99 24.70 5.65
C SER A 308 -35.98 25.76 5.18
N ALA A 309 -36.48 26.87 4.63
CA ALA A 309 -35.67 28.03 4.24
C ALA A 309 -34.83 28.58 5.42
N GLU A 310 -35.41 28.65 6.63
CA GLU A 310 -34.71 29.09 7.84
C GLU A 310 -33.49 28.21 8.16
N LYS A 311 -33.67 26.88 8.18
CA LYS A 311 -32.57 25.92 8.40
C LYS A 311 -31.55 25.88 7.26
N ASN A 312 -31.90 26.40 6.09
CA ASN A 312 -31.00 26.56 4.96
C ASN A 312 -30.19 27.86 5.03
N GLY A 313 -30.59 28.83 5.86
CA GLY A 313 -29.94 30.13 6.01
C GLY A 313 -30.12 31.08 4.82
N LYS A 314 -30.92 30.67 3.82
CA LYS A 314 -31.31 31.46 2.65
C LYS A 314 -32.57 30.84 2.02
N ASN A 315 -33.26 31.61 1.18
CA ASN A 315 -34.38 31.10 0.37
C ASN A 315 -33.96 29.87 -0.43
N LEU A 316 -34.91 28.95 -0.63
CA LEU A 316 -34.68 27.74 -1.42
C LEU A 316 -34.40 28.10 -2.89
N ASP A 317 -33.48 27.35 -3.49
CA ASP A 317 -33.13 27.46 -4.91
C ASP A 317 -34.20 26.72 -5.73
N VAL A 318 -34.73 27.34 -6.78
CA VAL A 318 -35.68 26.70 -7.70
C VAL A 318 -34.91 26.04 -8.83
N HIS A 319 -35.15 24.75 -9.03
CA HIS A 319 -34.42 23.89 -9.96
C HIS A 319 -35.32 23.46 -11.13
N HIS A 320 -34.77 23.40 -12.35
CA HIS A 320 -35.42 22.84 -13.53
C HIS A 320 -35.19 21.32 -13.54
N ILE A 321 -36.25 20.52 -13.55
CA ILE A 321 -36.18 19.06 -13.39
C ILE A 321 -35.56 18.38 -14.64
N ASP A 322 -35.85 18.91 -15.83
CA ASP A 322 -35.33 18.44 -17.12
C ASP A 322 -33.98 19.04 -17.54
N GLU A 323 -33.39 19.90 -16.69
CA GLU A 323 -32.18 20.69 -16.98
C GLU A 323 -32.32 21.71 -18.11
N ASP A 324 -33.51 21.89 -18.70
CA ASP A 324 -33.78 22.89 -19.74
C ASP A 324 -34.20 24.23 -19.11
N LYS A 325 -33.30 25.22 -19.20
CA LYS A 325 -33.51 26.58 -18.70
C LYS A 325 -34.60 27.36 -19.43
N MET A 326 -35.04 26.87 -20.59
CA MET A 326 -36.13 27.46 -21.35
C MET A 326 -37.50 26.95 -20.89
N ASN A 327 -37.54 25.80 -20.21
CA ASN A 327 -38.77 25.19 -19.72
C ASN A 327 -39.15 25.68 -18.31
N SER A 328 -39.70 26.89 -18.24
CA SER A 328 -40.17 27.49 -16.98
C SER A 328 -41.62 27.13 -16.60
N ASN A 329 -42.11 25.96 -17.03
CA ASN A 329 -43.42 25.45 -16.60
C ASN A 329 -43.37 25.11 -15.10
N PRO A 330 -44.32 25.56 -14.25
CA PRO A 330 -44.35 25.22 -12.83
C PRO A 330 -44.22 23.73 -12.50
N SER A 331 -44.75 22.82 -13.33
CA SER A 331 -44.59 21.36 -13.14
C SER A 331 -43.19 20.85 -13.42
N ASN A 332 -42.35 21.62 -14.10
CA ASN A 332 -40.94 21.33 -14.35
C ASN A 332 -40.02 21.99 -13.30
N LEU A 333 -40.58 22.69 -12.30
CA LEU A 333 -39.83 23.45 -11.31
C LEU A 333 -40.03 22.89 -9.91
N ILE A 334 -38.95 22.86 -9.12
CA ILE A 334 -38.98 22.33 -7.75
C ILE A 334 -38.03 23.08 -6.81
N ALA A 335 -38.44 23.27 -5.55
CA ALA A 335 -37.66 23.99 -4.55
C ALA A 335 -36.68 23.06 -3.79
N PHE A 336 -35.40 23.40 -3.82
CA PHE A 336 -34.32 22.70 -3.13
C PHE A 336 -33.54 23.58 -2.15
N CYS A 337 -33.06 22.96 -1.06
CA CYS A 337 -32.06 23.59 -0.21
C CYS A 337 -30.68 23.58 -0.90
N SER A 338 -29.76 24.44 -0.47
CA SER A 338 -28.45 24.65 -1.11
C SER A 338 -27.65 23.35 -1.28
N SER A 339 -27.72 22.46 -0.29
CA SER A 339 -27.05 21.17 -0.31
C SER A 339 -27.67 20.21 -1.32
N CYS A 340 -29.00 20.15 -1.39
CA CYS A 340 -29.70 19.30 -2.37
C CYS A 340 -29.51 19.84 -3.78
N HIS A 341 -29.64 21.15 -3.98
CA HIS A 341 -29.44 21.77 -5.29
C HIS A 341 -28.03 21.52 -5.84
N THR A 342 -26.98 21.68 -5.02
CA THR A 342 -25.60 21.40 -5.42
C THR A 342 -25.37 19.92 -5.70
N SER A 343 -25.95 19.05 -4.87
CA SER A 343 -25.89 17.60 -5.03
C SER A 343 -26.54 17.12 -6.34
N PHE A 344 -27.61 17.78 -6.79
CA PHE A 344 -28.32 17.46 -8.03
C PHE A 344 -27.59 17.95 -9.28
N ASN A 345 -26.85 19.06 -9.19
CA ASN A 345 -26.08 19.57 -10.33
C ASN A 345 -24.87 18.68 -10.72
N THR A 346 -24.60 17.60 -9.98
CA THR A 346 -23.55 16.62 -10.29
C THR A 346 -23.99 15.71 -11.45
N ARG A 347 -23.08 15.37 -12.39
CA ARG A 347 -23.40 14.57 -13.59
C ARG A 347 -24.11 13.25 -13.26
N GLY A 348 -25.17 12.92 -14.01
CA GLY A 348 -25.89 11.63 -13.99
C GLY A 348 -27.00 11.49 -12.93
N ARG A 349 -27.17 12.49 -12.06
CA ARG A 349 -28.18 12.45 -10.99
C ARG A 349 -29.56 13.01 -11.36
N PRO A 350 -29.68 14.10 -12.14
CA PRO A 350 -30.99 14.63 -12.52
C PRO A 350 -31.85 13.62 -13.27
N GLN A 351 -31.28 12.95 -14.28
CA GLN A 351 -31.95 11.97 -15.14
C GLN A 351 -32.61 10.82 -14.38
N ALA A 352 -31.97 10.31 -13.32
CA ALA A 352 -32.49 9.19 -12.54
C ALA A 352 -33.69 9.58 -11.64
N PHE A 353 -33.84 10.86 -11.31
CA PHE A 353 -34.89 11.36 -10.41
C PHE A 353 -35.98 12.15 -11.13
N THR A 354 -35.82 12.42 -12.44
CA THR A 354 -36.78 13.20 -13.24
C THR A 354 -38.23 12.73 -13.04
N PRO A 355 -38.58 11.42 -13.13
CA PRO A 355 -39.97 10.99 -12.98
C PRO A 355 -40.55 11.29 -11.58
N LEU A 356 -39.77 11.02 -10.53
CA LEU A 356 -40.17 11.29 -9.15
C LEU A 356 -40.36 12.80 -8.91
N LEU A 357 -39.43 13.62 -9.39
CA LEU A 357 -39.49 15.07 -9.18
C LEU A 357 -40.65 15.71 -9.96
N GLN A 358 -40.95 15.22 -11.17
CA GLN A 358 -42.12 15.63 -11.95
C GLN A 358 -43.42 15.30 -11.20
N ALA A 359 -43.53 14.09 -10.66
CA ALA A 359 -44.69 13.68 -9.86
C ALA A 359 -44.85 14.55 -8.59
N ILE A 360 -43.75 14.87 -7.89
CA ILE A 360 -43.78 15.79 -6.73
C ILE A 360 -44.22 17.20 -7.16
N ALA A 361 -43.69 17.72 -8.28
CA ALA A 361 -44.01 19.05 -8.76
C ALA A 361 -45.45 19.17 -9.32
N ALA A 362 -46.02 18.06 -9.79
CA ALA A 362 -47.42 17.94 -10.19
C ALA A 362 -48.38 17.78 -9.00
N GLY A 363 -47.87 17.38 -7.83
CA GLY A 363 -48.67 17.12 -6.63
C GLY A 363 -49.14 15.66 -6.50
N ASP A 364 -48.72 14.78 -7.41
CA ASP A 364 -49.09 13.36 -7.44
C ASP A 364 -48.38 12.54 -6.36
N GLN A 365 -47.29 13.06 -5.80
CA GLN A 365 -46.48 12.39 -4.78
C GLN A 365 -46.15 13.37 -3.63
N PRO A 366 -46.06 12.88 -2.38
CA PRO A 366 -45.73 13.72 -1.25
C PRO A 366 -44.30 14.28 -1.39
N GLY A 367 -44.23 15.61 -1.27
CA GLY A 367 -42.99 16.33 -1.03
C GLY A 367 -42.31 15.87 0.26
N CYS A 368 -40.98 15.89 0.27
CA CYS A 368 -40.09 15.59 1.40
C CYS A 368 -40.22 14.20 2.04
N MET A 369 -39.30 13.29 1.71
CA MET A 369 -38.98 12.02 2.43
C MET A 369 -37.87 11.21 1.71
N TRP A 370 -37.37 11.73 0.59
CA TRP A 370 -36.56 11.01 -0.39
C TRP A 370 -35.04 11.12 -0.17
N LYS A 371 -34.61 11.89 0.85
CA LYS A 371 -33.18 12.07 1.19
C LYS A 371 -32.39 10.77 1.39
N PRO A 372 -32.93 9.69 2.01
CA PRO A 372 -32.19 8.44 2.17
C PRO A 372 -31.73 7.83 0.84
N LEU A 373 -32.53 7.99 -0.22
CA LEU A 373 -32.20 7.51 -1.57
C LEU A 373 -30.97 8.22 -2.16
N LEU A 374 -30.65 9.42 -1.68
CA LEU A 374 -29.49 10.19 -2.14
C LEU A 374 -28.15 9.67 -1.61
N GLY A 375 -28.13 8.75 -0.65
CA GLY A 375 -26.89 8.14 -0.18
C GLY A 375 -26.27 7.14 -1.17
N GLN A 376 -27.07 6.65 -2.12
CA GLN A 376 -26.68 5.66 -3.11
C GLN A 376 -25.85 6.33 -4.22
N LYS A 377 -24.64 5.81 -4.48
CA LYS A 377 -23.73 6.36 -5.52
C LYS A 377 -23.98 5.79 -6.91
N ASN A 378 -24.77 4.72 -7.03
CA ASN A 378 -25.03 4.04 -8.29
C ASN A 378 -26.37 4.53 -8.86
N ALA A 379 -26.33 5.18 -10.03
CA ALA A 379 -27.50 5.73 -10.70
C ALA A 379 -28.48 4.64 -11.16
N ASP A 380 -27.97 3.47 -11.56
CA ASP A 380 -28.79 2.36 -12.07
C ASP A 380 -29.58 1.70 -10.93
N VAL A 381 -28.92 1.44 -9.80
CA VAL A 381 -29.57 0.92 -8.58
C VAL A 381 -30.63 1.89 -8.08
N LEU A 382 -30.36 3.19 -8.20
CA LEU A 382 -31.26 4.24 -7.76
C LEU A 382 -32.49 4.37 -8.65
N ALA A 383 -32.32 4.25 -9.98
CA ALA A 383 -33.43 4.21 -10.93
C ALA A 383 -34.36 3.02 -10.64
N THR A 384 -33.81 1.82 -10.42
CA THR A 384 -34.62 0.63 -10.07
C THR A 384 -35.37 0.81 -8.74
N MET A 385 -34.75 1.43 -7.73
CA MET A 385 -35.43 1.72 -6.46
C MET A 385 -36.57 2.73 -6.61
N ILE A 386 -36.41 3.73 -7.49
CA ILE A 386 -37.43 4.74 -7.75
C ILE A 386 -38.61 4.13 -8.51
N GLU A 387 -38.36 3.33 -9.57
CA GLU A 387 -39.41 2.62 -10.31
C GLU A 387 -40.24 1.72 -9.39
N GLY A 388 -39.59 1.00 -8.48
CA GLY A 388 -40.27 0.16 -7.49
C GLY A 388 -41.15 0.93 -6.50
N ILE A 389 -40.74 2.14 -6.09
CA ILE A 389 -41.54 2.98 -5.18
C ILE A 389 -42.68 3.66 -5.94
N CYS A 390 -42.43 4.22 -7.13
CA CYS A 390 -43.49 4.82 -7.94
C CYS A 390 -44.58 3.79 -8.29
N GLY A 391 -44.20 2.56 -8.65
CA GLY A 391 -45.15 1.47 -8.93
C GLY A 391 -45.93 0.96 -7.70
N GLN A 392 -45.41 1.16 -6.48
CA GLN A 392 -46.14 0.82 -5.24
C GLN A 392 -47.22 1.85 -4.90
N TYR A 393 -47.02 3.13 -5.24
CA TYR A 393 -48.00 4.18 -4.95
C TYR A 393 -49.12 4.30 -6.01
N GLU A 394 -48.90 3.84 -7.26
CA GLU A 394 -49.98 3.73 -8.27
C GLU A 394 -51.09 2.74 -7.87
N MET A 395 -50.82 1.80 -6.96
CA MET A 395 -51.76 0.78 -6.50
C MET A 395 -52.64 1.21 -5.29
N VAL A 396 -52.46 2.41 -4.74
CA VAL A 396 -53.15 2.88 -3.51
C VAL A 396 -54.04 4.10 -3.77
N GLY A 397 -54.26 4.49 -5.03
CA GLY A 397 -55.15 5.58 -5.41
C GLY A 397 -56.42 5.10 -6.12
N VAL A 398 -57.45 4.74 -5.36
CA VAL A 398 -58.87 4.78 -5.77
C VAL A 398 -59.67 5.48 -4.69
#